data_AF-A0A7J9YYD6-F1
#
_entry.id   AF-A0A7J9YYD6-F1
#
_cell.length_a   1.000
_cell.length_b   1.000
_cell.length_c   1.000
_cell.angle_alpha   90.00
_cell.angle_beta   90.00
_cell.angle_gamma   90.00
#
_symmetry.space_group_name_H-M   'P 1'
#
loop_
_entity.id
_entity.type
_entity.pdbx_description
1 polymer ?
#
loop_
_entity_poly.entity_id
_entity_poly.type
_entity_poly.pdbx_seq_one_letter_code
_entity_poly.pdbx_strand_id
1 'polypeptide(L)'
;MGLSDDYRACAICARTMLRGESVYDYVNAEGETLPVCALCKPRAEALGWLPAALASSMADGGARRRPRIDLLRERLAEINLRERFARPPRPELEPQAQHGPAREPETREPRPVEPLDAFNASPEARKVAGLARSLGDPLVSVRAGAGGELITVAWELTWYQWEVGGGEVREVARGEEIGELAEGDREWNASLADGGRLRLGE
;
A
#
# COMPACT_ATOMS: atom_id res chain seq x y z
N MET A 1 41.89 1.90 17.30
CA MET A 1 41.03 1.94 16.10
C MET A 1 39.70 2.55 16.51
N GLY A 2 39.40 3.77 16.07
CA GLY A 2 38.16 4.47 16.45
C GLY A 2 36.94 3.83 15.80
N LEU A 3 35.92 3.55 16.60
CA LEU A 3 34.58 3.19 16.14
C LEU A 3 33.90 4.49 15.70
N SER A 4 34.07 4.88 14.44
CA SER A 4 33.17 5.86 13.82
C SER A 4 31.81 5.16 13.66
N ASP A 5 31.00 5.21 14.70
CA ASP A 5 29.59 4.85 14.61
C ASP A 5 28.86 6.04 13.97
N ASP A 6 28.80 6.03 12.64
CA ASP A 6 28.09 7.03 11.83
C ASP A 6 26.58 6.87 12.01
N TYR A 7 26.10 7.24 13.20
CA TYR A 7 24.68 7.44 13.50
C TYR A 7 24.19 8.67 12.73
N ARG A 8 23.78 8.46 11.48
CA ARG A 8 23.19 9.52 10.65
C ARG A 8 21.73 9.77 11.05
N ALA A 9 21.32 11.02 11.11
CA ALA A 9 19.92 11.40 11.36
C ALA A 9 19.16 11.55 10.03
N CYS A 10 17.90 11.14 10.00
CA CYS A 10 17.06 11.33 8.83
C CYS A 10 16.72 12.82 8.65
N ALA A 11 16.92 13.36 7.45
CA ALA A 11 16.64 14.77 7.15
C ALA A 11 15.14 15.15 7.21
N ILE A 12 14.23 14.17 7.18
CA ILE A 12 12.78 14.40 7.18
C ILE A 12 12.17 14.32 8.59
N CYS A 13 12.51 13.28 9.36
CA CYS A 13 11.94 13.04 10.69
C CYS A 13 12.92 13.25 11.84
N ALA A 14 14.16 13.61 11.56
CA ALA A 14 15.25 13.81 12.52
C ALA A 14 15.60 12.58 13.39
N ARG A 15 15.03 11.40 13.11
CA ARG A 15 15.37 10.18 13.84
C ARG A 15 16.78 9.71 13.50
N THR A 16 17.53 9.31 14.52
CA THR A 16 18.82 8.62 14.37
C THR A 16 18.62 7.24 13.74
N MET A 17 19.31 6.96 12.65
CA MET A 17 19.26 5.67 11.96
C MET A 17 20.23 4.70 12.63
N LEU A 18 19.73 3.51 12.96
CA LEU A 18 20.51 2.49 13.66
C LEU A 18 21.36 1.65 12.68
N ARG A 19 22.36 0.95 13.21
CA ARG A 19 23.13 -0.01 12.41
C ARG A 19 22.22 -1.07 11.81
N GLY A 20 22.30 -1.27 10.49
CA GLY A 20 21.48 -2.20 9.73
C GLY A 20 20.14 -1.64 9.25
N GLU A 21 19.78 -0.41 9.65
CA GLU A 21 18.63 0.29 9.08
C GLU A 21 18.93 0.71 7.63
N SER A 22 17.93 0.59 6.75
CA SER A 22 18.07 1.04 5.36
C SER A 22 18.01 2.56 5.26
N VAL A 23 19.11 3.15 4.81
CA VAL A 23 19.28 4.59 4.58
C VAL A 23 19.32 4.86 3.08
N TYR A 24 18.64 5.92 2.63
CA TYR A 24 18.53 6.30 1.23
C TYR A 24 18.96 7.74 1.03
N ASP A 25 19.78 8.00 0.02
CA ASP A 25 20.25 9.35 -0.29
C ASP A 25 19.30 10.04 -1.28
N TYR A 26 18.78 11.20 -0.88
CA TYR A 26 17.92 12.05 -1.69
C TYR A 26 18.55 13.42 -1.87
N VAL A 27 18.22 14.08 -2.97
CA VAL A 27 18.65 15.43 -3.31
C VAL A 27 17.46 16.35 -3.13
N ASN A 28 17.61 17.35 -2.25
CA ASN A 28 16.59 18.36 -2.03
C ASN A 28 16.53 19.37 -3.20
N ALA A 29 15.60 20.32 -3.13
CA ALA A 29 15.47 21.38 -4.15
C ALA A 29 16.73 22.28 -4.27
N GLU A 30 17.56 22.32 -3.24
CA GLU A 30 18.80 23.10 -3.17
C GLU A 30 20.00 22.34 -3.78
N GLY A 31 19.82 21.06 -4.15
CA GLY A 31 20.87 20.21 -4.69
C GLY A 31 21.71 19.49 -3.63
N GLU A 32 21.34 19.59 -2.37
CA GLU A 32 22.05 18.93 -1.27
C GLU A 32 21.64 17.46 -1.15
N THR A 33 22.63 16.57 -1.03
CA THR A 33 22.40 15.14 -0.81
C THR A 33 22.24 14.87 0.68
N LEU A 34 21.04 14.47 1.08
CA LEU A 34 20.64 14.27 2.47
C LEU A 34 20.12 12.82 2.69
N PRO A 35 20.43 12.20 3.84
CA PRO A 35 20.02 10.84 4.12
C PRO A 35 18.57 10.78 4.64
N VAL A 36 17.79 9.84 4.12
CA VAL A 36 16.37 9.62 4.42
C VAL A 36 16.15 8.16 4.82
N CYS A 37 15.42 7.92 5.92
CA CYS A 37 15.11 6.55 6.35
C CYS A 37 14.08 5.89 5.43
N ALA A 38 13.97 4.57 5.48
CA ALA A 38 13.05 3.80 4.65
C ALA A 38 11.58 4.26 4.71
N LEU A 39 11.16 4.80 5.86
CA LEU A 39 9.77 5.24 6.09
C LEU A 39 9.48 6.63 5.51
N CYS A 40 10.50 7.47 5.33
CA CYS A 40 10.33 8.86 4.91
C CYS A 40 10.49 9.09 3.40
N LYS A 41 10.67 8.03 2.59
CA LYS A 41 10.76 8.16 1.13
C LYS A 41 9.54 8.83 0.49
N PRO A 42 8.29 8.44 0.79
CA PRO A 42 7.13 9.07 0.16
C PRO A 42 7.06 10.56 0.51
N ARG A 43 7.48 10.94 1.72
CA ARG A 43 7.52 12.33 2.17
C ARG A 43 8.63 13.14 1.49
N ALA A 44 9.80 12.55 1.27
CA ALA A 44 10.87 13.20 0.49
C ALA A 44 10.41 13.44 -0.97
N GLU A 45 9.78 12.44 -1.60
CA GLU A 45 9.25 12.54 -2.96
C GLU A 45 8.14 13.58 -3.08
N ALA A 46 7.25 13.68 -2.08
CA ALA A 46 6.20 14.71 -2.03
C ALA A 46 6.76 16.14 -1.91
N LEU A 47 7.95 16.31 -1.31
CA LEU A 47 8.69 17.58 -1.28
C LEU A 47 9.45 17.85 -2.58
N GLY A 48 9.31 16.98 -3.59
CA GLY A 48 10.01 17.08 -4.87
C GLY A 48 11.47 16.66 -4.78
N TRP A 49 11.89 15.99 -3.71
CA TRP A 49 13.27 15.51 -3.60
C TRP A 49 13.47 14.32 -4.53
N LEU A 50 14.62 14.29 -5.18
CA LEU A 50 14.95 13.26 -6.16
C LEU A 50 15.91 12.24 -5.54
N PRO A 51 15.73 10.93 -5.77
CA PRO A 51 16.75 9.95 -5.38
C PRO A 51 18.09 10.33 -6.00
N ALA A 52 19.20 10.25 -5.26
CA ALA A 52 20.52 10.69 -5.73
C ALA A 52 20.92 10.05 -7.08
N ALA A 53 20.56 8.78 -7.31
CA ALA A 53 20.79 8.10 -8.58
C ALA A 53 20.04 8.73 -9.78
N LEU A 54 18.83 9.25 -9.56
CA LEU A 54 18.03 9.92 -10.57
C LEU A 54 18.54 11.35 -10.82
N ALA A 55 18.93 12.05 -9.75
CA ALA A 55 19.50 13.39 -9.83
C ALA A 55 20.81 13.40 -10.64
N SER A 56 21.71 12.45 -10.42
CA SER A 56 22.94 12.30 -11.21
C SER A 56 22.66 12.08 -12.70
N SER A 57 21.66 11.25 -13.02
CA SER A 57 21.27 10.97 -14.41
C SER A 57 20.76 12.22 -15.15
N MET A 58 20.17 13.19 -14.44
CA MET A 58 19.76 14.48 -15.02
C MET A 58 20.94 15.44 -15.19
N ALA A 59 21.93 15.38 -14.30
CA ALA A 59 23.16 16.17 -14.40
C ALA A 59 24.08 15.69 -15.55
N ASP A 60 24.05 14.38 -15.87
CA ASP A 60 24.88 13.76 -16.90
C ASP A 60 24.42 14.00 -18.36
N GLY A 61 23.47 14.90 -18.60
CA GLY A 61 22.92 15.26 -19.92
C GLY A 61 23.89 15.92 -20.94
N GLY A 62 25.20 15.82 -20.71
CA GLY A 62 26.25 16.58 -21.40
C GLY A 62 27.28 15.78 -22.20
N ALA A 63 26.97 14.63 -22.82
CA ALA A 63 27.86 14.03 -23.84
C ALA A 63 27.15 13.06 -24.81
N ARG A 64 27.11 13.43 -26.09
CA ARG A 64 26.49 12.73 -27.24
C ARG A 64 27.06 11.34 -27.53
N ARG A 65 26.22 10.42 -28.04
CA ARG A 65 26.17 9.98 -29.46
C ARG A 65 24.78 9.39 -29.83
N ARG A 66 24.17 9.89 -30.92
CA ARG A 66 23.12 9.21 -31.71
C ARG A 66 23.78 8.10 -32.56
N PRO A 67 23.10 6.99 -32.92
CA PRO A 67 22.35 6.99 -34.19
C PRO A 67 21.10 6.07 -34.29
N ARG A 68 20.28 6.40 -35.32
CA ARG A 68 19.39 5.57 -36.16
C ARG A 68 18.39 4.62 -35.48
N ILE A 69 17.10 4.99 -35.48
CA ILE A 69 16.03 4.41 -36.32
C ILE A 69 14.81 5.34 -36.17
N ASP A 70 14.61 6.18 -37.19
CA ASP A 70 13.59 7.24 -37.27
C ASP A 70 12.43 6.82 -38.19
N LEU A 71 11.98 5.56 -38.08
CA LEU A 71 10.98 5.00 -39.00
C LEU A 71 9.98 4.11 -38.26
N LEU A 72 9.17 4.69 -37.36
CA LEU A 72 7.91 4.07 -36.90
C LEU A 72 7.02 5.07 -36.13
N ARG A 73 6.97 6.33 -36.58
CA ARG A 73 6.45 7.45 -35.78
C ARG A 73 4.99 7.87 -36.06
N GLU A 74 4.24 7.15 -36.89
CA GLU A 74 2.92 7.65 -37.34
C GLU A 74 1.75 6.64 -37.25
N ARG A 75 1.76 5.69 -36.29
CA ARG A 75 0.62 4.74 -36.24
C ARG A 75 0.09 4.21 -34.91
N LEU A 76 0.33 4.87 -33.77
CA LEU A 76 -0.27 4.45 -32.49
C LEU A 76 -0.62 5.63 -31.58
N ALA A 77 -1.30 6.64 -32.15
CA ALA A 77 -1.80 7.81 -31.41
C ALA A 77 -3.16 7.58 -30.71
N GLU A 78 -3.71 6.37 -30.75
CA GLU A 78 -5.01 6.06 -30.16
C GLU A 78 -4.99 4.62 -29.66
N ILE A 79 -5.10 4.40 -28.35
CA ILE A 79 -5.64 3.23 -27.62
C ILE A 79 -4.98 3.18 -26.22
N ASN A 80 -5.66 3.86 -25.30
CA ASN A 80 -5.87 3.53 -23.88
C ASN A 80 -4.68 3.43 -22.90
N LEU A 81 -4.55 4.51 -22.13
CA LEU A 81 -3.98 4.66 -20.79
C LEU A 81 -4.51 3.62 -19.78
N ARG A 82 -4.03 2.38 -19.83
CA ARG A 82 -4.41 1.32 -18.85
C ARG A 82 -3.25 0.49 -18.28
N GLU A 83 -2.00 0.89 -18.45
CA GLU A 83 -0.86 0.06 -17.99
C GLU A 83 0.27 0.86 -17.32
N ARG A 84 0.10 1.21 -16.04
CA ARG A 84 1.24 1.61 -15.20
C ARG A 84 1.19 1.05 -13.79
N PHE A 85 0.99 -0.26 -13.65
CA PHE A 85 1.45 -1.03 -12.49
C PHE A 85 1.88 -2.46 -12.91
N ALA A 86 2.81 -2.54 -13.86
CA ALA A 86 3.55 -3.79 -14.13
C ALA A 86 4.73 -3.89 -13.15
N ARG A 87 4.69 -4.86 -12.25
CA ARG A 87 5.82 -5.26 -11.39
C ARG A 87 6.74 -6.19 -12.20
N PRO A 88 8.07 -6.11 -12.10
CA PRO A 88 8.97 -6.98 -12.85
C PRO A 88 8.85 -8.45 -12.38
N PRO A 89 9.07 -9.45 -13.26
CA PRO A 89 9.10 -10.85 -12.86
C PRO A 89 10.35 -11.12 -12.01
N ARG A 90 10.18 -11.72 -10.83
CA ARG A 90 11.28 -12.38 -10.10
C ARG A 90 11.31 -13.86 -10.49
N PRO A 91 12.50 -14.45 -10.61
CA PRO A 91 12.65 -15.81 -11.12
C PRO A 91 12.12 -16.86 -10.13
N GLU A 92 11.51 -17.88 -10.73
CA GLU A 92 11.03 -19.14 -10.16
C GLU A 92 12.05 -19.75 -9.19
N LEU A 93 11.63 -20.00 -7.96
CA LEU A 93 12.24 -21.02 -7.10
C LEU A 93 11.20 -22.11 -6.90
N GLU A 94 11.62 -23.32 -7.25
CA GLU A 94 10.81 -24.51 -7.49
C GLU A 94 9.88 -24.90 -6.32
N PRO A 95 8.69 -25.46 -6.62
CA PRO A 95 7.72 -25.89 -5.62
C PRO A 95 8.17 -27.21 -4.97
N GLN A 96 8.57 -27.16 -3.70
CA GLN A 96 8.70 -28.37 -2.89
C GLN A 96 7.33 -28.80 -2.39
N ALA A 97 6.74 -29.73 -3.15
CA ALA A 97 5.57 -30.50 -2.76
C ALA A 97 5.83 -31.24 -1.44
N GLN A 98 5.03 -30.94 -0.42
CA GLN A 98 4.80 -31.84 0.70
C GLN A 98 3.32 -32.19 0.71
N HIS A 99 3.03 -33.37 0.15
CA HIS A 99 1.72 -34.00 0.13
C HIS A 99 1.24 -34.25 1.57
N GLY A 100 0.27 -33.46 2.03
CA GLY A 100 -0.71 -33.92 3.01
C GLY A 100 -1.88 -34.55 2.26
N PRO A 101 -2.45 -35.68 2.71
CA PRO A 101 -3.51 -36.36 1.97
C PRO A 101 -4.69 -35.42 1.74
N ALA A 102 -5.09 -35.33 0.47
CA ALA A 102 -6.30 -34.66 0.03
C ALA A 102 -7.48 -35.17 0.86
N ARG A 103 -8.03 -34.31 1.72
CA ARG A 103 -9.45 -34.39 2.01
C ARG A 103 -10.14 -33.81 0.79
N GLU A 104 -10.77 -34.69 0.04
CA GLU A 104 -11.80 -34.36 -0.94
C GLU A 104 -12.66 -33.23 -0.34
N PRO A 105 -12.79 -32.05 -0.98
CA PRO A 105 -13.73 -31.07 -0.52
C PRO A 105 -15.11 -31.68 -0.78
N GLU A 106 -15.70 -32.24 0.28
CA GLU A 106 -17.15 -32.40 0.32
C GLU A 106 -17.72 -31.06 -0.13
N THR A 107 -18.47 -31.09 -1.24
CA THR A 107 -19.24 -29.95 -1.76
C THR A 107 -20.34 -29.66 -0.74
N ARG A 108 -19.94 -29.15 0.41
CA ARG A 108 -20.80 -28.57 1.41
C ARG A 108 -21.19 -27.23 0.81
N GLU A 109 -22.47 -27.11 0.44
CA GLU A 109 -23.05 -25.82 0.11
C GLU A 109 -22.53 -24.80 1.13
N PRO A 110 -21.86 -23.73 0.68
CA PRO A 110 -21.28 -22.78 1.60
C PRO A 110 -22.44 -22.25 2.45
N ARG A 111 -22.38 -22.56 3.75
CA ARG A 111 -23.28 -21.92 4.70
C ARG A 111 -23.11 -20.42 4.50
N PRO A 112 -24.20 -19.62 4.49
CA PRO A 112 -24.07 -18.18 4.44
C PRO A 112 -23.15 -17.76 5.59
N VAL A 113 -21.96 -17.28 5.22
CA VAL A 113 -21.02 -16.66 6.15
C VAL A 113 -21.46 -15.21 6.24
N GLU A 114 -21.70 -14.75 7.46
CA GLU A 114 -22.01 -13.35 7.70
C GLU A 114 -20.88 -12.49 7.11
N PRO A 115 -21.18 -11.38 6.40
CA PRO A 115 -20.15 -10.69 5.63
C PRO A 115 -19.04 -10.13 6.53
N LEU A 116 -19.34 -9.76 7.77
CA LEU A 116 -18.33 -9.38 8.75
C LEU A 116 -17.39 -10.53 9.14
N ASP A 117 -17.88 -11.76 9.20
CA ASP A 117 -17.04 -12.95 9.43
C ASP A 117 -16.15 -13.23 8.21
N ALA A 118 -16.68 -13.05 6.99
CA ALA A 118 -15.91 -13.16 5.76
C ALA A 118 -14.77 -12.12 5.72
N PHE A 119 -15.04 -10.87 6.10
CA PHE A 119 -14.01 -9.84 6.25
C PHE A 119 -12.98 -10.19 7.34
N ASN A 120 -13.44 -10.64 8.51
CA ASN A 120 -12.56 -11.00 9.62
C ASN A 120 -11.65 -12.21 9.33
N ALA A 121 -12.04 -13.06 8.39
CA ALA A 121 -11.23 -14.18 7.91
C ALA A 121 -10.24 -13.77 6.80
N SER A 122 -10.40 -12.59 6.21
CA SER A 122 -9.64 -12.16 5.04
C SER A 122 -8.30 -11.50 5.41
N PRO A 123 -7.36 -11.38 4.45
CA PRO A 123 -6.11 -10.65 4.65
C PRO A 123 -6.30 -9.16 5.04
N GLU A 124 -7.42 -8.56 4.64
CA GLU A 124 -7.76 -7.16 4.88
C GLU A 124 -7.93 -6.87 6.38
N ALA A 125 -8.48 -7.81 7.17
CA ALA A 125 -8.54 -7.68 8.62
C ALA A 125 -7.14 -7.53 9.25
N ARG A 126 -6.14 -8.27 8.76
CA ARG A 126 -4.75 -8.12 9.23
C ARG A 126 -4.14 -6.77 8.82
N LYS A 127 -4.49 -6.24 7.64
CA LYS A 127 -4.11 -4.89 7.21
C LYS A 127 -4.69 -3.84 8.17
N VAL A 128 -5.99 -3.91 8.46
CA VAL A 128 -6.67 -3.01 9.41
C VAL A 128 -6.04 -3.08 10.80
N ALA A 129 -5.82 -4.28 11.34
CA ALA A 129 -5.16 -4.47 12.63
C ALA A 129 -3.74 -3.90 12.67
N GLY A 130 -2.99 -4.00 11.57
CA GLY A 130 -1.65 -3.41 11.44
C GLY A 130 -1.69 -1.88 11.42
N LEU A 131 -2.62 -1.29 10.68
CA LEU A 131 -2.83 0.15 10.62
C LEU A 131 -3.25 0.71 11.98
N ALA A 132 -4.15 0.02 12.69
CA ALA A 132 -4.62 0.45 14.01
C ALA A 132 -3.50 0.57 15.05
N ARG A 133 -2.45 -0.26 14.95
CA ARG A 133 -1.28 -0.15 15.85
C ARG A 133 -0.50 1.16 15.69
N SER A 134 -0.61 1.80 14.53
CA SER A 134 0.16 3.02 14.19
C SER A 134 -0.71 4.27 14.18
N LEU A 135 -1.99 4.13 13.82
CA LEU A 135 -2.94 5.22 13.65
C LEU A 135 -3.98 5.30 14.79
N GLY A 136 -3.96 4.35 15.73
CA GLY A 136 -4.95 4.25 16.80
C GLY A 136 -6.24 3.56 16.36
N ASP A 137 -7.27 3.69 17.17
CA ASP A 137 -8.55 3.01 16.93
C ASP A 137 -9.27 3.63 15.72
N PRO A 138 -9.73 2.81 14.76
CA PRO A 138 -10.47 3.30 13.61
C PRO A 138 -11.93 3.58 13.95
N LEU A 139 -12.54 4.49 13.19
CA LEU A 139 -13.98 4.57 12.99
C LEU A 139 -14.40 3.53 11.96
N VAL A 140 -15.44 2.74 12.23
CA VAL A 140 -15.86 1.65 11.33
C VAL A 140 -17.35 1.74 11.05
N SER A 141 -17.72 1.70 9.78
CA SER A 141 -19.12 1.69 9.33
C SER A 141 -19.36 0.47 8.46
N VAL A 142 -20.47 -0.24 8.68
CA VAL A 142 -20.92 -1.37 7.87
C VAL A 142 -22.32 -1.05 7.37
N ARG A 143 -22.53 -1.14 6.06
CA ARG A 143 -23.85 -0.89 5.48
C ARG A 143 -24.15 -1.82 4.30
N ALA A 144 -25.42 -2.01 3.99
CA ALA A 144 -25.80 -2.73 2.79
C ALA A 144 -25.40 -1.93 1.53
N GLY A 145 -24.75 -2.61 0.59
CA GLY A 145 -24.34 -2.11 -0.72
C GLY A 145 -24.98 -2.91 -1.86
N ALA A 146 -24.66 -2.55 -3.10
CA ALA A 146 -25.25 -3.18 -4.29
C ALA A 146 -24.79 -4.62 -4.52
N GLY A 147 -23.56 -4.96 -4.10
CA GLY A 147 -22.94 -6.27 -4.28
C GLY A 147 -22.81 -7.12 -3.00
N GLY A 148 -23.33 -6.63 -1.87
CA GLY A 148 -23.11 -7.22 -0.55
C GLY A 148 -23.07 -6.15 0.54
N GLU A 149 -22.27 -6.35 1.59
CA GLU A 149 -22.01 -5.31 2.58
C GLU A 149 -20.82 -4.44 2.18
N LEU A 150 -20.93 -3.14 2.40
CA LEU A 150 -19.85 -2.17 2.27
C LEU A 150 -19.31 -1.86 3.67
N ILE A 151 -18.02 -2.17 3.88
CA ILE A 151 -17.29 -1.92 5.12
C ILE A 151 -16.34 -0.75 4.90
N THR A 152 -16.56 0.32 5.65
CA THR A 152 -15.70 1.51 5.69
C THR A 152 -14.89 1.48 6.98
N VAL A 153 -13.57 1.64 6.86
CA VAL A 153 -12.65 1.80 8.01
C VAL A 153 -11.89 3.11 7.82
N ALA A 154 -11.96 4.00 8.79
CA ALA A 154 -11.44 5.36 8.70
C ALA A 154 -10.61 5.76 9.92
N TRP A 155 -9.56 6.53 9.66
CA TRP A 155 -8.77 7.30 10.61
C TRP A 155 -8.80 8.77 10.17
N GLU A 156 -8.27 9.68 11.00
CA GLU A 156 -8.24 11.12 10.68
C GLU A 156 -7.55 11.44 9.34
N LEU A 157 -6.59 10.61 8.91
CA LEU A 157 -5.73 10.87 7.75
C LEU A 157 -5.95 9.90 6.57
N THR A 158 -6.75 8.85 6.73
CA THR A 158 -7.00 7.89 5.66
C THR A 158 -8.24 7.06 5.92
N TRP A 159 -8.91 6.65 4.85
CA TRP A 159 -10.01 5.70 4.91
C TRP A 159 -9.94 4.67 3.79
N TYR A 160 -10.58 3.53 4.00
CA TYR A 160 -10.68 2.43 3.06
C TYR A 160 -12.11 1.89 3.03
N GLN A 161 -12.54 1.42 1.87
CA GLN A 161 -13.83 0.77 1.66
C GLN A 161 -13.65 -0.58 0.99
N TRP A 162 -14.34 -1.58 1.53
CA TRP A 162 -14.41 -2.91 0.97
C TRP A 162 -15.86 -3.34 0.76
N GLU A 163 -16.12 -3.97 -0.38
CA GLU A 163 -17.37 -4.66 -0.63
C GLU A 163 -17.16 -6.15 -0.31
N VAL A 164 -18.08 -6.70 0.48
CA VAL A 164 -18.07 -8.09 0.94
C VAL A 164 -19.36 -8.77 0.50
N GLY A 165 -19.23 -9.72 -0.42
CA GLY A 165 -20.38 -10.40 -1.02
C GLY A 165 -19.93 -11.62 -1.81
N GLY A 166 -20.82 -12.60 -1.94
CA GLY A 166 -20.52 -13.83 -2.70
C GLY A 166 -19.34 -14.64 -2.15
N GLY A 167 -18.92 -14.42 -0.90
CA GLY A 167 -17.74 -15.04 -0.29
C GLY A 167 -16.41 -14.35 -0.61
N GLU A 168 -16.42 -13.21 -1.30
CA GLU A 168 -15.23 -12.43 -1.64
C GLU A 168 -15.21 -11.09 -0.90
N VAL A 169 -14.00 -10.58 -0.65
CA VAL A 169 -13.73 -9.26 -0.06
C VAL A 169 -12.91 -8.46 -1.08
N ARG A 170 -13.43 -7.32 -1.52
CA ARG A 170 -12.80 -6.50 -2.57
C ARG A 170 -12.67 -5.05 -2.11
N GLU A 171 -11.45 -4.51 -2.15
CA GLU A 171 -11.24 -3.06 -1.93
C GLU A 171 -11.88 -2.30 -3.10
N VAL A 172 -12.81 -1.39 -2.80
CA VAL A 172 -13.56 -0.63 -3.80
C VAL A 172 -13.17 0.84 -3.85
N ALA A 173 -12.69 1.39 -2.73
CA ALA A 173 -12.23 2.76 -2.66
C ALA A 173 -11.28 2.99 -1.46
N ARG A 174 -10.55 4.09 -1.52
CA ARG A 174 -9.72 4.62 -0.43
C ARG A 174 -9.54 6.13 -0.62
N GLY A 175 -9.25 6.84 0.46
CA GLY A 175 -8.96 8.27 0.41
C GLY A 175 -8.20 8.77 1.64
N GLU A 176 -8.07 10.08 1.72
CA GLU A 176 -7.21 10.77 2.69
C GLU A 176 -8.02 11.67 3.64
N GLU A 177 -9.27 12.01 3.28
CA GLU A 177 -10.14 12.85 4.10
C GLU A 177 -11.48 12.17 4.38
N ILE A 178 -11.88 12.09 5.65
CA ILE A 178 -13.19 11.54 6.07
C ILE A 178 -14.35 12.27 5.36
N GLY A 179 -14.18 13.55 5.01
CA GLY A 179 -15.17 14.33 4.28
C GLY A 179 -15.49 13.82 2.86
N GLU A 180 -14.63 12.98 2.28
CA GLU A 180 -14.84 12.35 0.97
C GLU A 180 -15.88 11.22 1.03
N LEU A 181 -16.13 10.68 2.22
CA LEU A 181 -17.09 9.59 2.43
C LEU A 181 -18.53 10.09 2.33
N ALA A 182 -19.38 9.27 1.72
CA ALA A 182 -20.81 9.51 1.73
C ALA A 182 -21.33 9.54 3.18
N GLU A 183 -22.45 10.23 3.41
CA GLU A 183 -23.01 10.40 4.76
C GLU A 183 -23.32 9.04 5.42
N GLY A 184 -23.88 8.08 4.68
CA GLY A 184 -24.16 6.74 5.19
C GLY A 184 -22.92 5.86 5.39
N ASP A 185 -21.75 6.25 4.90
CA ASP A 185 -20.48 5.55 5.16
C ASP A 185 -19.81 6.03 6.46
N ARG A 186 -20.42 7.02 7.13
CA ARG A 186 -19.94 7.68 8.34
C ARG A 186 -20.89 7.46 9.53
N GLU A 187 -21.68 6.39 9.51
CA GLU A 187 -22.57 6.04 10.62
C GLU A 187 -21.81 5.51 11.84
N TRP A 188 -20.60 4.99 11.63
CA TRP A 188 -19.71 4.49 12.68
C TRP A 188 -20.38 3.44 13.58
N ASN A 189 -21.17 2.57 12.98
CA ASN A 189 -21.98 1.54 13.63
C ASN A 189 -21.20 0.24 13.93
N ALA A 190 -19.88 0.26 13.83
CA ALA A 190 -19.00 -0.88 14.09
C ALA A 190 -17.69 -0.43 14.74
N SER A 191 -16.93 -1.37 15.28
CA SER A 191 -15.66 -1.12 15.97
C SER A 191 -14.65 -2.24 15.74
N LEU A 192 -13.37 -1.91 15.96
CA LEU A 192 -12.29 -2.89 16.00
C LEU A 192 -12.16 -3.44 17.43
N ALA A 193 -12.44 -4.73 17.60
CA ALA A 193 -12.33 -5.42 18.89
C ALA A 193 -10.90 -5.94 19.17
N ASP A 194 -10.68 -6.34 20.42
CA ASP A 194 -9.46 -7.00 20.86
C ASP A 194 -9.10 -8.18 19.95
N GLY A 195 -7.86 -8.19 19.45
CA GLY A 195 -7.38 -9.17 18.48
C GLY A 195 -7.51 -8.75 17.01
N GLY A 196 -7.96 -7.53 16.73
CA GLY A 196 -7.95 -6.94 15.39
C GLY A 196 -9.10 -7.42 14.50
N ARG A 197 -10.24 -7.78 15.10
CA ARG A 197 -11.45 -8.21 14.39
C ARG A 197 -12.52 -7.13 14.46
N LEU A 198 -13.22 -6.89 13.35
CA LEU A 198 -14.35 -5.97 13.31
C LEU A 198 -15.59 -6.61 13.94
N ARG A 199 -16.37 -5.81 14.66
CA ARG A 199 -17.66 -6.17 15.26
C ARG A 199 -18.66 -5.02 15.07
N LEU A 200 -19.93 -5.34 14.85
CA LEU A 200 -20.99 -4.34 14.91
C LEU A 200 -21.03 -3.73 16.33
N GLY A 201 -21.32 -2.44 16.40
CA GLY A 201 -21.60 -1.74 17.65
C GLY A 201 -22.93 -2.22 18.22
N GLU A 202 -23.02 -2.24 19.56
CA GLU A 202 -24.27 -2.49 20.27
C GLU A 202 -25.24 -1.31 20.18
#